data_AF-A0A4Y5YSL4-F1
#
_entry.id   AF-A0A4Y5YSL4-F1
#
_cell.length_a   1.000
_cell.length_b   1.000
_cell.length_c   1.000
_cell.angle_alpha   90.00
_cell.angle_beta   90.00
_cell.angle_gamma   90.00
#
_symmetry.space_group_name_H-M   'P 1'
#
loop_
_entity.id
_entity.type
_entity.pdbx_description
1 polymer ?
#
loop_
_entity_poly.entity_id
_entity_poly.type
_entity_poly.pdbx_seq_one_letter_code
_entity_poly.pdbx_strand_id
1 'polypeptide(L)'
;MTTASALIADAVRALSGLPQEGLGEERDSRWRGRRIVRVGAAWHIGVLLLTETHALATAEVLRAADPGRRGYTAESARERAERRALALRGGFDEGEVVHIGWTVIDLDAVDAGGESGPLAMIDSVPSVRWSSAGGWMPLEAYLRERVELLRG
;
A
#
# COMPACT_ATOMS: atom_id res chain seq x y z
N MET A 1 -4.12 27.79 -1.56
CA MET A 1 -3.00 26.88 -1.27
C MET A 1 -3.52 25.47 -1.47
N THR A 2 -2.89 24.67 -2.32
CA THR A 2 -3.37 23.30 -2.58
C THR A 2 -2.94 22.40 -1.42
N THR A 3 -3.88 21.72 -0.78
CA THR A 3 -3.64 20.84 0.36
C THR A 3 -3.35 19.40 -0.09
N ALA A 4 -2.65 18.62 0.73
CA ALA A 4 -2.48 17.19 0.51
C ALA A 4 -3.83 16.49 0.42
N SER A 5 -4.78 16.84 1.31
CA SER A 5 -6.13 16.27 1.30
C SER A 5 -6.86 16.50 -0.04
N ALA A 6 -6.77 17.71 -0.60
CA ALA A 6 -7.38 18.02 -1.89
C ALA A 6 -6.77 17.21 -3.04
N LEU A 7 -5.42 17.13 -3.09
CA LEU A 7 -4.70 16.37 -4.11
C LEU A 7 -5.03 14.88 -4.07
N ILE A 8 -5.09 14.30 -2.86
CA ILE A 8 -5.46 12.90 -2.67
C ILE A 8 -6.90 12.66 -3.11
N ALA A 9 -7.84 13.54 -2.75
CA ALA A 9 -9.23 13.42 -3.16
C ALA A 9 -9.40 13.50 -4.69
N ASP A 10 -8.65 14.37 -5.37
CA ASP A 10 -8.61 14.43 -6.84
C ASP A 10 -8.05 13.14 -7.45
N ALA A 11 -6.96 12.61 -6.90
CA ALA A 11 -6.38 11.35 -7.36
C ALA A 11 -7.34 10.17 -7.17
N VAL A 12 -8.03 10.06 -6.04
CA VAL A 12 -9.05 9.02 -5.79
C VAL A 12 -10.16 9.08 -6.84
N ARG A 13 -10.70 10.27 -7.13
CA ARG A 13 -11.69 10.44 -8.21
C ARG A 13 -11.15 9.98 -9.57
N ALA A 14 -9.88 10.26 -9.85
CA ALA A 14 -9.24 9.90 -11.10
C ALA A 14 -8.99 8.39 -11.24
N LEU A 15 -8.79 7.67 -10.13
CA LEU A 15 -8.53 6.23 -10.10
C LEU A 15 -9.80 5.38 -10.08
N SER A 16 -10.97 6.00 -9.85
CA SER A 16 -12.25 5.30 -9.83
C SER A 16 -12.46 4.46 -11.09
N GLY A 17 -12.80 3.18 -10.90
CA GLY A 17 -12.95 2.19 -11.98
C GLY A 17 -11.66 1.47 -12.40
N LEU A 18 -10.49 1.88 -11.92
CA LEU A 18 -9.24 1.13 -12.13
C LEU A 18 -9.12 -0.04 -11.14
N PRO A 19 -8.36 -1.10 -11.50
CA PRO A 19 -8.12 -2.24 -10.61
C PRO A 19 -7.47 -1.83 -9.29
N GLN A 20 -7.90 -2.47 -8.20
CA GLN A 20 -7.32 -2.32 -6.87
C GLN A 20 -6.57 -3.59 -6.45
N GLU A 21 -5.63 -3.43 -5.52
CA GLU A 21 -4.88 -4.52 -4.90
C GLU A 21 -5.36 -4.76 -3.47
N GLY A 22 -5.16 -5.97 -2.96
CA GLY A 22 -5.69 -6.39 -1.67
C GLY A 22 -4.98 -5.77 -0.47
N LEU A 23 -5.74 -5.36 0.55
CA LEU A 23 -5.22 -5.00 1.87
C LEU A 23 -5.39 -6.18 2.84
N GLY A 24 -4.28 -6.62 3.42
CA GLY A 24 -4.22 -7.73 4.36
C GLY A 24 -3.77 -7.32 5.76
N GLU A 25 -4.31 -7.99 6.77
CA GLU A 25 -3.84 -7.89 8.16
C GLU A 25 -3.44 -9.26 8.71
N GLU A 26 -2.34 -9.32 9.44
CA GLU A 26 -1.96 -10.53 10.17
C GLU A 26 -2.94 -10.77 11.33
N ARG A 27 -3.54 -11.96 11.34
CA ARG A 27 -4.39 -12.43 12.43
C ARG A 27 -3.89 -13.77 12.92
N ASP A 28 -3.81 -13.90 14.23
CA ASP A 28 -3.56 -15.17 14.90
C ASP A 28 -4.80 -15.60 15.68
N SER A 29 -5.16 -16.87 15.56
CA SER A 29 -6.33 -17.45 16.18
C SER A 29 -6.01 -18.85 16.63
N ARG A 30 -6.36 -19.18 17.89
CA ARG A 30 -6.15 -20.52 18.43
C ARG A 30 -6.78 -21.65 17.61
N TRP A 31 -7.84 -21.35 16.87
CA TRP A 31 -8.63 -22.34 16.13
C TRP A 31 -8.29 -22.41 14.65
N ARG A 32 -7.83 -21.28 14.10
CA ARG A 32 -7.63 -21.11 12.66
C ARG A 32 -6.17 -20.95 12.26
N GLY A 33 -5.28 -20.83 13.26
CA GLY A 33 -3.86 -20.53 13.10
C GLY A 33 -3.62 -19.11 12.58
N ARG A 34 -2.34 -18.79 12.33
CA ARG A 34 -1.92 -17.55 11.68
C ARG A 34 -2.44 -17.48 10.25
N ARG A 35 -2.89 -16.29 9.84
CA ARG A 35 -3.38 -15.96 8.48
C ARG A 35 -3.13 -14.47 8.19
N ILE A 36 -3.10 -14.12 6.92
CA ILE A 36 -3.19 -12.73 6.46
C ILE A 36 -4.60 -12.58 5.90
N VAL A 37 -5.51 -11.99 6.66
CA VAL A 37 -6.93 -11.88 6.28
C VAL A 37 -7.17 -10.63 5.44
N ARG A 38 -8.04 -10.72 4.45
CA ARG A 38 -8.48 -9.55 3.69
C ARG A 38 -9.27 -8.61 4.58
N VAL A 39 -8.90 -7.33 4.55
CA VAL A 39 -9.61 -6.25 5.25
C VAL A 39 -10.06 -5.12 4.32
N GLY A 40 -9.59 -5.09 3.08
CA GLY A 40 -10.00 -4.12 2.08
C GLY A 40 -9.24 -4.25 0.77
N ALA A 41 -9.30 -3.20 -0.03
CA ALA A 41 -8.53 -3.04 -1.25
C ALA A 41 -8.15 -1.57 -1.45
N ALA A 42 -7.08 -1.30 -2.18
CA ALA A 42 -6.57 0.04 -2.46
C ALA A 42 -5.96 0.12 -3.86
N TRP A 43 -5.97 1.30 -4.46
CA TRP A 43 -5.13 1.58 -5.61
C TRP A 43 -3.68 1.76 -5.16
N HIS A 44 -2.75 1.04 -5.80
CA HIS A 44 -1.32 1.15 -5.50
C HIS A 44 -0.67 2.25 -6.35
N ILE A 45 -0.23 3.31 -5.68
CA ILE A 45 0.36 4.51 -6.27
C ILE A 45 1.78 4.67 -5.72
N GLY A 46 2.69 3.82 -6.21
CA GLY A 46 4.10 3.83 -5.83
C GLY A 46 4.34 3.60 -4.34
N VAL A 47 4.53 4.65 -3.53
CA VAL A 47 4.69 4.55 -2.06
C VAL A 47 3.39 4.77 -1.28
N LEU A 48 2.30 5.07 -1.99
CA LEU A 48 0.98 5.32 -1.42
C LEU A 48 0.01 4.20 -1.80
N LEU A 49 -0.91 3.91 -0.91
CA LEU A 49 -2.12 3.13 -1.17
C LEU A 49 -3.31 4.06 -0.95
N LEU A 50 -4.15 4.21 -1.98
CA LEU A 50 -5.33 5.05 -1.89
C LEU A 50 -6.57 4.16 -1.81
N THR A 51 -7.40 4.43 -0.81
CA THR A 51 -8.76 3.90 -0.73
C THR A 51 -9.73 5.05 -0.98
N GLU A 52 -11.03 4.76 -1.01
CA GLU A 52 -12.05 5.80 -1.11
C GLU A 52 -12.04 6.80 0.06
N THR A 53 -11.44 6.43 1.20
CA THR A 53 -11.56 7.19 2.47
C THR A 53 -10.24 7.52 3.14
N HIS A 54 -9.17 6.80 2.81
CA HIS A 54 -7.86 6.92 3.46
C HIS A 54 -6.72 6.87 2.45
N ALA A 55 -5.69 7.65 2.71
CA ALA A 55 -4.35 7.43 2.17
C ALA A 55 -3.54 6.60 3.18
N LEU A 56 -2.80 5.62 2.68
CA LEU A 56 -1.97 4.73 3.49
C LEU A 56 -0.54 4.70 2.93
N ALA A 57 0.43 4.50 3.81
CA ALA A 57 1.81 4.24 3.41
C ALA A 57 1.97 2.75 3.10
N THR A 58 2.67 2.44 2.00
CA THR A 58 3.03 1.04 1.67
C THR A 58 4.05 0.49 2.67
N ALA A 59 3.99 -0.82 2.91
CA ALA A 59 5.01 -1.53 3.68
C ALA A 59 5.44 -2.81 2.95
N GLU A 60 4.91 -3.97 3.34
CA GLU A 60 5.21 -5.24 2.68
C GLU A 60 4.20 -5.53 1.56
N VAL A 61 4.70 -6.01 0.42
CA VAL A 61 3.89 -6.48 -0.71
C VAL A 61 4.26 -7.91 -1.05
N LEU A 62 3.26 -8.78 -1.16
CA LEU A 62 3.45 -10.16 -1.61
C LEU A 62 2.36 -10.59 -2.58
N ARG A 63 2.58 -11.72 -3.26
CA ARG A 63 1.54 -12.40 -4.06
C ARG A 63 1.11 -13.68 -3.37
N ALA A 64 -0.18 -13.81 -3.10
CA ALA A 64 -0.75 -15.00 -2.48
C ALA A 64 -0.46 -16.23 -3.36
N ALA A 65 0.06 -17.30 -2.77
CA ALA A 65 0.48 -18.48 -3.52
C ALA A 65 0.65 -19.70 -2.61
N ASP A 66 0.39 -20.88 -3.16
CA ASP A 66 0.66 -22.14 -2.47
C ASP A 66 2.19 -22.35 -2.36
N PRO A 67 2.69 -22.80 -1.20
CA PRO A 67 4.12 -23.01 -1.01
C PRO A 67 4.71 -24.12 -1.90
N GLY A 68 3.86 -24.98 -2.48
CA GLY A 68 4.23 -26.11 -3.32
C GLY A 68 4.72 -27.32 -2.51
N ARG A 69 5.02 -28.43 -3.21
CA ARG A 69 5.47 -29.71 -2.60
C ARG A 69 6.99 -29.91 -2.56
N ARG A 70 7.80 -28.98 -3.09
CA ARG A 70 9.26 -29.14 -3.23
C ARG A 70 10.01 -28.51 -2.05
N GLY A 71 11.10 -29.16 -1.62
CA GLY A 71 11.95 -28.66 -0.55
C GLY A 71 12.64 -27.35 -0.91
N TYR A 72 12.88 -26.52 0.10
CA TYR A 72 13.59 -25.25 -0.04
C TYR A 72 15.09 -25.46 0.14
N THR A 73 15.90 -24.81 -0.69
CA THR A 73 17.36 -24.78 -0.55
C THR A 73 17.83 -23.77 0.51
N ALA A 74 16.97 -22.84 0.92
CA ALA A 74 17.26 -21.80 1.90
C ALA A 74 16.04 -21.48 2.77
N GLU A 75 16.27 -21.20 4.06
CA GLU A 75 15.19 -20.83 5.00
C GLU A 75 14.48 -19.54 4.59
N SER A 76 15.18 -18.55 4.02
CA SER A 76 14.53 -17.32 3.53
C SER A 76 13.55 -17.56 2.38
N ALA A 77 13.74 -18.63 1.59
CA ALA A 77 12.80 -19.03 0.55
C ALA A 77 11.57 -19.70 1.16
N ARG A 78 11.79 -20.51 2.20
CA ARG A 78 10.73 -21.13 2.99
C ARG A 78 9.86 -20.08 3.69
N GLU A 79 10.45 -19.14 4.41
CA GLU A 79 9.73 -18.06 5.12
C GLU A 79 8.85 -17.25 4.17
N ARG A 80 9.38 -16.83 3.02
CA ARG A 80 8.59 -16.13 1.99
C ARG A 80 7.46 -16.99 1.43
N ALA A 81 7.66 -18.29 1.26
CA ALA A 81 6.61 -19.18 0.78
C ALA A 81 5.51 -19.39 1.83
N GLU A 82 5.88 -19.57 3.10
CA GLU A 82 4.94 -19.65 4.22
C GLU A 82 4.13 -18.36 4.35
N ARG A 83 4.75 -17.19 4.15
CA ARG A 83 4.08 -15.89 4.18
C ARG A 83 3.08 -15.71 3.04
N ARG A 84 3.40 -16.13 1.82
CA ARG A 84 2.44 -16.16 0.70
C ARG A 84 1.27 -17.13 0.94
N ALA A 85 1.54 -18.26 1.60
CA ALA A 85 0.51 -19.22 1.96
C ALA A 85 -0.46 -18.69 3.03
N LEU A 86 0.02 -17.82 3.93
CA LEU A 86 -0.83 -17.15 4.93
C LEU A 86 -1.91 -16.27 4.29
N ALA A 87 -1.62 -15.63 3.15
CA ALA A 87 -2.58 -14.83 2.41
C ALA A 87 -3.66 -15.70 1.75
N LEU A 88 -3.29 -16.80 1.09
CA LEU A 88 -4.28 -17.77 0.58
C LEU A 88 -5.21 -18.28 1.69
N ARG A 89 -4.64 -18.65 2.85
CA ARG A 89 -5.43 -19.10 4.01
C ARG A 89 -6.39 -18.03 4.56
N GLY A 90 -6.12 -16.76 4.29
CA GLY A 90 -6.92 -15.63 4.75
C GLY A 90 -7.91 -15.08 3.72
N GLY A 91 -8.09 -15.77 2.58
CA GLY A 91 -9.16 -15.47 1.61
C GLY A 91 -8.73 -14.60 0.42
N PHE A 92 -7.44 -14.53 0.12
CA PHE A 92 -6.93 -13.99 -1.15
C PHE A 92 -6.88 -15.09 -2.21
N ASP A 93 -7.07 -14.71 -3.47
CA ASP A 93 -6.97 -15.62 -4.61
C ASP A 93 -5.51 -15.93 -4.96
N GLU A 94 -5.27 -17.08 -5.62
CA GLU A 94 -3.92 -17.42 -6.07
C GLU A 94 -3.41 -16.41 -7.10
N GLY A 95 -2.21 -15.87 -6.85
CA GLY A 95 -1.57 -14.83 -7.65
C GLY A 95 -1.93 -13.39 -7.26
N GLU A 96 -2.92 -13.20 -6.40
CA GLU A 96 -3.39 -11.87 -5.99
C GLU A 96 -2.34 -11.09 -5.20
N VAL A 97 -2.23 -9.79 -5.46
CA VAL A 97 -1.32 -8.88 -4.74
C VAL A 97 -1.94 -8.49 -3.40
N VAL A 98 -1.13 -8.57 -2.34
CA VAL A 98 -1.54 -8.24 -0.96
C VAL A 98 -0.52 -7.29 -0.33
N HIS A 99 -1.01 -6.15 0.15
CA HIS A 99 -0.29 -5.20 0.99
C HIS A 99 -0.53 -5.49 2.46
N ILE A 100 0.54 -5.54 3.26
CA ILE A 100 0.50 -5.90 4.68
C ILE A 100 1.34 -4.90 5.48
N GLY A 101 0.88 -4.57 6.68
CA GLY A 101 1.59 -3.65 7.57
C GLY A 101 1.59 -2.19 7.09
N TRP A 102 0.67 -1.85 6.18
CA TRP A 102 0.39 -0.48 5.79
C TRP A 102 -0.03 0.35 7.02
N THR A 103 0.21 1.65 6.97
CA THR A 103 -0.17 2.58 8.04
C THR A 103 -1.00 3.73 7.49
N VAL A 104 -1.97 4.21 8.27
CA VAL A 104 -2.79 5.37 7.88
C VAL A 104 -1.91 6.63 7.85
N ILE A 105 -2.05 7.41 6.79
CA ILE A 105 -1.43 8.73 6.66
C ILE A 105 -2.42 9.76 7.18
N ASP A 106 -1.96 10.56 8.13
CA ASP A 106 -2.72 11.70 8.68
C ASP A 106 -2.55 12.91 7.76
N LEU A 107 -3.54 13.13 6.88
CA LEU A 107 -3.52 14.22 5.91
C LEU A 107 -3.74 15.58 6.57
N ASP A 108 -4.48 15.65 7.68
CA ASP A 108 -4.70 16.88 8.44
C ASP A 108 -3.39 17.35 9.09
N ALA A 109 -2.59 16.42 9.62
CA ALA A 109 -1.27 16.73 10.14
C ALA A 109 -0.31 17.28 9.07
N VAL A 110 -0.35 16.72 7.85
CA VAL A 110 0.43 17.22 6.72
C VAL A 110 -0.06 18.61 6.30
N ASP A 111 -1.37 18.81 6.19
CA ASP A 111 -1.96 20.10 5.82
C ASP A 111 -1.69 21.20 6.86
N ALA A 112 -1.52 20.84 8.13
CA ALA A 112 -1.09 21.73 9.20
C ALA A 112 0.42 22.09 9.15
N GLY A 113 1.17 21.59 8.16
CA GLY A 113 2.60 21.86 8.01
C GLY A 113 3.52 20.76 8.51
N GLY A 114 2.98 19.62 8.93
CA GLY A 114 3.74 18.49 9.49
C GLY A 114 4.11 17.42 8.46
N GLU A 115 4.39 16.23 8.98
CA GLU A 115 4.70 15.01 8.23
C GLU A 115 3.88 13.82 8.73
N SER A 116 3.55 12.91 7.83
CA SER A 116 2.93 11.63 8.15
C SER A 116 3.30 10.58 7.11
N GLY A 117 4.00 9.53 7.54
CA GLY A 117 4.52 8.49 6.65
C GLY A 117 5.43 9.08 5.56
N PRO A 118 5.16 8.82 4.26
CA PRO A 118 5.95 9.36 3.17
C PRO A 118 5.54 10.78 2.76
N LEU A 119 4.58 11.43 3.43
CA LEU A 119 4.12 12.78 3.10
C LEU A 119 4.62 13.82 4.10
N ALA A 120 4.95 15.00 3.61
CA ALA A 120 5.28 16.16 4.43
C ALA A 120 4.95 17.47 3.72
N MET A 121 4.77 18.54 4.48
CA MET A 121 4.73 19.89 3.95
C MET A 121 6.14 20.46 3.87
N ILE A 122 6.64 20.72 2.66
CA ILE A 122 7.98 21.27 2.43
C ILE A 122 7.84 22.62 1.74
N ASP A 123 8.32 23.69 2.37
CA ASP A 123 8.22 25.05 1.83
C ASP A 123 6.79 25.43 1.38
N SER A 124 5.78 25.03 2.16
CA SER A 124 4.35 25.20 1.86
C SER A 124 3.83 24.43 0.64
N VAL A 125 4.57 23.40 0.21
CA VAL A 125 4.19 22.47 -0.87
C VAL A 125 4.03 21.05 -0.29
N PRO A 126 2.82 20.45 -0.37
CA PRO A 126 2.64 19.04 -0.08
C PRO A 126 3.59 18.21 -0.92
N SER A 127 4.42 17.40 -0.27
CA SER A 127 5.50 16.66 -0.90
C SER A 127 5.51 15.21 -0.45
N VAL A 128 6.02 14.34 -1.30
CA VAL A 128 6.15 12.90 -1.06
C VAL A 128 7.61 12.47 -1.17
N ARG A 129 8.02 11.57 -0.27
CA ARG A 129 9.30 10.89 -0.32
C ARG A 129 9.12 9.49 -0.90
N TRP A 130 9.54 9.33 -2.16
CA TRP A 130 9.29 8.13 -2.95
C TRP A 130 10.24 6.95 -2.67
N SER A 131 11.25 7.13 -1.82
CA SER A 131 12.04 6.05 -1.22
C SER A 131 12.82 6.57 -0.01
N SER A 132 13.29 5.67 0.85
CA SER A 132 14.15 6.02 2.00
C SER A 132 15.47 6.68 1.58
N ALA A 133 15.94 6.51 0.35
CA ALA A 133 17.12 7.18 -0.20
C ALA A 133 16.78 8.40 -1.10
N GLY A 134 15.51 8.57 -1.47
CA GLY A 134 15.05 9.61 -2.37
C GLY A 134 14.79 10.94 -1.67
N GLY A 135 14.86 12.03 -2.44
CA GLY A 135 14.45 13.36 -2.01
C GLY A 135 12.93 13.56 -2.03
N TRP A 136 12.51 14.71 -1.50
CA TRP A 136 11.12 15.18 -1.56
C TRP A 136 10.77 15.60 -2.99
N MET A 137 9.58 15.20 -3.44
CA MET A 137 8.99 15.61 -4.71
C MET A 137 7.61 16.22 -4.46
N PRO A 138 7.21 17.28 -5.17
CA PRO A 138 5.86 17.81 -5.07
C PRO A 138 4.80 16.72 -5.31
N LEU A 139 3.88 16.57 -4.35
CA LEU A 139 2.88 15.51 -4.35
C LEU A 139 1.98 15.57 -5.58
N GLU A 140 1.63 16.77 -6.03
CA GLU A 140 0.80 16.96 -7.22
C GLU A 140 1.45 16.37 -8.48
N ALA A 141 2.74 16.66 -8.70
CA ALA A 141 3.48 16.13 -9.84
C ALA A 141 3.60 14.61 -9.77
N TYR A 142 3.89 14.08 -8.59
CA TYR A 142 3.96 12.65 -8.34
C TYR A 142 2.64 11.93 -8.63
N LEU A 143 1.52 12.42 -8.07
CA LEU A 143 0.21 11.79 -8.26
C LEU A 143 -0.21 11.82 -9.73
N ARG A 144 0.00 12.95 -10.42
CA ARG A 144 -0.32 13.07 -11.84
C ARG A 144 0.41 12.01 -12.67
N GLU A 145 1.73 11.91 -12.51
CA GLU A 145 2.55 10.92 -13.21
C GLU A 145 2.05 9.49 -12.93
N ARG A 146 1.79 9.15 -11.66
CA ARG A 146 1.38 7.80 -11.29
C ARG A 146 -0.03 7.44 -11.75
N VAL A 147 -0.95 8.40 -11.71
CA VAL A 147 -2.32 8.20 -12.22
C VAL A 147 -2.31 8.01 -13.73
N GLU A 148 -1.51 8.78 -14.46
CA GLU A 148 -1.33 8.62 -15.91
C GLU A 148 -0.79 7.22 -16.25
N LEU A 149 0.25 6.76 -15.54
CA LEU A 149 0.83 5.43 -15.75
C LEU A 149 -0.17 4.28 -15.52
N LEU A 150 -1.12 4.43 -14.60
CA LEU A 150 -2.14 3.41 -14.34
C LEU A 150 -3.28 3.42 -15.35
N ARG A 151 -3.53 4.55 -16.01
CA ARG A 151 -4.57 4.68 -17.03
C ARG A 151 -4.14 4.14 -18.39
N GLY A 152 -2.83 4.11 -18.66
CA GLY A 152 -2.24 3.64 -19.92
C GLY A 152 -2.02 4.76 -20.91
#